data_AF-A0A7V3WKG8-F1
#
_entry.id   AF-A0A7V3WKG8-F1
#
_cell.length_a   1.000
_cell.length_b   1.000
_cell.length_c   1.000
_cell.angle_alpha   90.00
_cell.angle_beta   90.00
_cell.angle_gamma   90.00
#
_symmetry.space_group_name_H-M   'P 1'
#
loop_
_entity.id
_entity.type
_entity.pdbx_description
1 polymer ?
#
loop_
_entity_poly.entity_id
_entity_poly.type
_entity_poly.pdbx_seq_one_letter_code
_entity_poly.pdbx_strand_id
1 'polypeptide(L)'
;RDNIMARVSAATYDVRAVCGYGIAVEDLVQAAEKFMGRTEIVVKKETKSGIRDTDIKPMIYELKVKDPDGSCIEGGEKDSNNSVNVCFSMFLSAGSKANLKPELLISAFSEAENLKIDIVKIHRTGLFIDFGGKLTNPLDSAVLSVV
;
A
#
# COMPACT_ATOMS: atom_id res chain seq x y z
N ARG A 1 -19.62 -22.29 -9.03
CA ARG A 1 -18.84 -21.50 -10.02
C ARG A 1 -17.96 -20.56 -9.21
N ASP A 2 -16.69 -20.90 -9.05
CA ASP A 2 -15.73 -20.01 -8.41
C ASP A 2 -15.44 -18.86 -9.38
N ASN A 3 -15.84 -17.65 -9.01
CA ASN A 3 -15.46 -16.49 -9.80
C ASN A 3 -14.03 -16.08 -9.43
N ILE A 4 -13.30 -15.51 -10.39
CA ILE A 4 -11.91 -15.06 -10.21
C ILE A 4 -11.81 -14.09 -9.02
N MET A 5 -12.86 -13.29 -8.80
CA MET A 5 -12.96 -12.33 -7.68
C MET A 5 -12.93 -13.01 -6.29
N ALA A 6 -13.47 -14.22 -6.14
CA ALA A 6 -13.41 -14.97 -4.89
C ALA A 6 -12.03 -15.56 -4.61
N ARG A 7 -11.15 -15.62 -5.62
CA ARG A 7 -9.80 -16.18 -5.52
C ARG A 7 -8.71 -15.13 -5.34
N VAL A 8 -9.03 -13.84 -5.54
CA VAL A 8 -8.09 -12.75 -5.29
C VAL A 8 -7.69 -12.78 -3.81
N SER A 9 -6.39 -12.75 -3.56
CA SER A 9 -5.79 -12.75 -2.23
C SER A 9 -4.88 -11.54 -1.98
N ALA A 10 -4.34 -10.93 -3.04
CA ALA A 10 -3.46 -9.77 -2.92
C ALA A 10 -3.52 -8.84 -4.14
N ALA A 11 -3.07 -7.61 -3.96
CA ALA A 11 -2.98 -6.60 -5.00
C ALA A 11 -1.79 -5.66 -4.78
N THR A 12 -1.17 -5.23 -5.86
CA THR A 12 -0.12 -4.20 -5.83
C THR A 12 -0.67 -2.85 -6.26
N TYR A 13 -0.18 -1.79 -5.65
CA TYR A 13 -0.59 -0.41 -5.94
C TYR A 13 0.61 0.53 -6.00
N ASP A 14 0.49 1.53 -6.86
CA ASP A 14 1.31 2.74 -6.84
C ASP A 14 0.43 3.91 -6.43
N VAL A 15 0.81 4.59 -5.35
CA VAL A 15 0.07 5.73 -4.80
C VAL A 15 0.94 6.97 -4.87
N ARG A 16 0.57 7.92 -5.73
CA ARG A 16 1.21 9.23 -5.80
C ARG A 16 0.64 10.13 -4.73
N ALA A 17 1.51 10.77 -3.98
CA ALA A 17 1.13 11.67 -2.90
C ALA A 17 2.08 12.87 -2.82
N VAL A 18 1.57 13.93 -2.21
CA VAL A 18 2.32 15.13 -1.85
C VAL A 18 2.51 15.09 -0.34
N CYS A 19 3.76 15.15 0.10
CA CYS A 19 4.12 15.24 1.51
C CYS A 19 4.35 16.70 1.91
N GLY A 20 3.92 17.04 3.12
CA GLY A 20 4.00 18.37 3.70
C GLY A 20 5.43 18.91 3.86
N TYR A 21 5.51 20.19 4.23
CA TYR A 21 6.74 20.99 4.26
C TYR A 21 7.86 20.36 5.08
N GLY A 22 9.07 20.29 4.50
CA GLY A 22 10.33 20.13 5.25
C GLY A 22 10.75 18.71 5.58
N ILE A 23 10.06 17.68 5.07
CA ILE A 23 10.53 16.30 5.18
C ILE A 23 11.43 15.93 3.99
N ALA A 24 12.59 15.34 4.25
CA ALA A 24 13.42 14.77 3.18
C ALA A 24 12.82 13.45 2.70
N VAL A 25 13.05 13.08 1.43
CA VAL A 25 12.56 11.79 0.93
C VAL A 25 13.23 10.64 1.69
N GLU A 26 14.49 10.80 2.06
CA GLU A 26 15.26 9.83 2.85
C GLU A 26 14.61 9.58 4.22
N ASP A 27 14.09 10.64 4.86
CA ASP A 27 13.36 10.53 6.12
C ASP A 27 12.04 9.77 5.93
N LEU A 28 11.34 9.97 4.81
CA LEU A 28 10.13 9.22 4.46
C LEU A 28 10.42 7.73 4.26
N VAL A 29 11.53 7.39 3.60
CA VAL A 29 11.97 6.00 3.40
C VAL A 29 12.25 5.35 4.75
N GLN A 30 13.05 5.99 5.61
CA GLN A 30 13.36 5.48 6.95
C GLN A 30 12.11 5.36 7.83
N ALA A 31 11.20 6.32 7.75
CA ALA A 31 9.93 6.28 8.46
C ALA A 31 9.07 5.08 7.99
N ALA A 32 9.00 4.83 6.68
CA ALA A 32 8.30 3.67 6.13
C ALA A 32 8.91 2.34 6.59
N GLU A 33 10.24 2.23 6.61
CA GLU A 33 10.94 1.05 7.12
C GLU A 33 10.67 0.82 8.60
N LYS A 34 10.77 1.87 9.43
CA LYS A 34 10.46 1.81 10.87
C LYS A 34 9.00 1.44 11.11
N PHE A 35 8.08 2.01 10.35
CA PHE A 35 6.66 1.70 10.41
C PHE A 35 6.40 0.22 10.06
N MET A 36 7.08 -0.29 9.04
CA MET A 36 7.03 -1.71 8.68
C MET A 36 7.74 -2.63 9.68
N GLY A 37 8.63 -2.11 10.53
CA GLY A 37 9.26 -2.86 11.62
C GLY A 37 8.38 -3.06 12.86
N ARG A 38 7.21 -2.41 12.93
CA ARG A 38 6.27 -2.55 14.08
C ARG A 38 5.67 -3.95 14.12
N THR A 39 5.49 -4.48 15.33
CA THR A 39 4.86 -5.79 15.57
C THR A 39 3.37 -5.79 15.24
N GLU A 40 2.71 -4.65 15.44
CA GLU A 40 1.29 -4.43 15.16
C GLU A 40 1.07 -3.01 14.62
N ILE A 41 0.05 -2.85 13.78
CA ILE A 41 -0.38 -1.54 13.24
C ILE A 41 -1.89 -1.50 13.39
N VAL A 42 -2.36 -0.95 14.51
CA VAL A 42 -3.79 -0.89 14.83
C VAL A 42 -4.41 0.38 14.26
N VAL A 43 -5.46 0.23 13.46
CA VAL A 43 -6.22 1.35 12.88
C VAL A 43 -7.70 1.26 13.26
N LYS A 44 -8.33 2.42 13.39
CA LYS A 44 -9.78 2.52 13.59
C LYS A 44 -10.48 2.37 12.25
N LYS A 45 -11.28 1.30 12.12
CA LYS A 45 -12.07 1.04 10.92
C LYS A 45 -13.56 1.20 11.23
N GLU A 46 -14.24 2.06 10.49
CA GLU A 46 -15.69 2.11 10.50
C GLU A 46 -16.26 0.86 9.81
N THR A 47 -17.14 0.18 10.53
CA THR A 47 -17.89 -0.98 10.04
C THR A 47 -19.38 -0.66 10.10
N LYS A 48 -20.21 -1.49 9.46
CA LYS A 48 -21.68 -1.38 9.56
C LYS A 48 -22.20 -1.42 11.00
N SER A 49 -21.40 -1.90 11.96
CA SER A 49 -21.75 -2.05 13.37
C SER A 49 -20.98 -1.09 14.29
N GLY A 50 -20.25 -0.11 13.75
CA GLY A 50 -19.49 0.89 14.51
C GLY A 50 -17.99 0.89 14.22
N ILE A 51 -17.25 1.71 14.96
CA ILE A 51 -15.79 1.82 14.87
C ILE A 51 -15.15 0.64 15.59
N ARG A 52 -14.22 -0.06 14.92
CA ARG A 52 -13.47 -1.18 15.49
C ARG A 52 -11.98 -1.01 15.25
N ASP A 53 -11.20 -1.29 16.29
CA ASP A 53 -9.75 -1.39 16.18
C ASP A 53 -9.37 -2.68 15.45
N THR A 54 -8.58 -2.53 14.39
CA THR A 54 -8.15 -3.64 13.54
C THR A 54 -6.65 -3.54 13.33
N ASP A 55 -5.93 -4.60 13.68
CA ASP A 55 -4.53 -4.73 13.28
C ASP A 55 -4.44 -5.03 11.79
N ILE A 56 -3.81 -4.11 11.05
CA ILE A 56 -3.61 -4.22 9.61
C ILE A 56 -2.21 -4.73 9.25
N LYS A 57 -1.32 -4.94 10.22
CA LYS A 57 0.04 -5.41 9.97
C LYS A 57 0.10 -6.70 9.12
N PRO A 58 -0.71 -7.74 9.39
CA PRO A 58 -0.71 -8.97 8.58
C PRO A 58 -1.17 -8.77 7.12
N MET A 59 -1.78 -7.62 6.82
CA MET A 59 -2.37 -7.30 5.52
C MET A 59 -1.42 -6.48 4.63
N ILE A 60 -0.23 -6.13 5.13
CA ILE A 60 0.79 -5.34 4.44
C ILE A 60 1.98 -6.25 4.16
N TYR A 61 2.15 -6.67 2.90
CA TYR A 61 3.29 -7.49 2.48
C TYR A 61 4.50 -6.62 2.15
N GLU A 62 4.28 -5.45 1.57
CA GLU A 62 5.35 -4.50 1.23
C GLU A 62 4.82 -3.07 1.24
N LEU A 63 5.67 -2.14 1.69
CA LEU A 63 5.51 -0.70 1.55
C LEU A 63 6.88 -0.10 1.23
N LYS A 64 7.01 0.59 0.11
CA LYS A 64 8.22 1.28 -0.34
C LYS A 64 7.89 2.70 -0.79
N VAL A 65 8.81 3.62 -0.55
CA VAL A 65 8.76 4.98 -1.09
C VAL A 65 9.70 5.05 -2.29
N LYS A 66 9.25 5.69 -3.38
CA LYS A 66 9.98 5.90 -4.64
C LYS A 66 9.81 7.35 -5.08
N ASP A 67 10.64 7.77 -6.03
CA ASP A 67 10.43 9.05 -6.72
C ASP A 67 9.12 9.02 -7.56
N PRO A 68 8.55 10.20 -7.90
CA PRO A 68 7.28 10.32 -8.63
C PRO A 68 7.28 9.64 -10.03
N ASP A 69 8.45 9.56 -10.65
CA ASP A 69 8.71 8.94 -11.96
C ASP A 69 8.99 7.43 -11.89
N GLY A 70 9.16 6.89 -10.67
CA GLY A 70 9.36 5.47 -10.41
C GLY A 70 10.81 5.01 -10.35
N SER A 71 11.80 5.92 -10.40
CA SER A 71 13.21 5.58 -10.16
C SER A 71 13.52 5.35 -8.68
N CYS A 72 14.67 4.72 -8.42
CA CYS A 72 15.31 4.75 -7.11
C CYS A 72 15.63 6.20 -6.73
N ILE A 73 15.39 6.57 -5.48
CA ILE A 73 15.48 7.97 -5.05
C ILE A 73 16.94 8.42 -5.03
N GLU A 74 17.29 9.33 -5.93
CA GLU A 74 18.56 10.07 -5.93
C GLU A 74 18.28 11.56 -5.69
N GLY A 75 17.84 11.91 -4.49
CA GLY A 75 17.60 13.29 -4.07
C GLY A 75 16.35 13.90 -4.70
N GLY A 76 15.22 13.74 -4.02
CA GLY A 76 13.92 14.19 -4.53
C GLY A 76 13.87 15.66 -4.94
N GLU A 77 13.22 15.94 -6.07
CA GLU A 77 12.93 17.31 -6.52
C GLU A 77 12.07 18.04 -5.48
N LYS A 78 12.65 19.06 -4.86
CA LYS A 78 11.92 20.01 -4.02
C LYS A 78 11.16 20.96 -4.91
N ASP A 79 9.83 20.94 -4.83
CA ASP A 79 9.03 21.95 -5.50
C ASP A 79 9.23 23.32 -4.82
N SER A 80 8.90 24.39 -5.54
CA SER A 80 9.03 25.80 -5.15
C SER A 80 8.33 26.14 -3.83
N ASN A 81 7.44 25.26 -3.36
CA ASN A 81 6.67 25.37 -2.12
C ASN A 81 7.19 24.48 -0.96
N ASN A 82 8.38 23.87 -1.10
CA ASN A 82 9.02 22.96 -0.13
C ASN A 82 8.16 21.74 0.26
N SER A 83 7.18 21.40 -0.57
CA SER A 83 6.49 20.10 -0.56
C SER A 83 7.27 19.10 -1.40
N VAL A 84 7.16 17.82 -1.05
CA VAL A 84 7.87 16.74 -1.73
C VAL A 84 6.86 15.81 -2.37
N ASN A 85 7.04 15.54 -3.66
CA ASN A 85 6.21 14.58 -4.38
C ASN A 85 6.85 13.19 -4.25
N VAL A 86 6.06 12.17 -3.91
CA VAL A 86 6.55 10.79 -3.79
C VAL A 86 5.55 9.79 -4.37
N CYS A 87 6.04 8.58 -4.64
CA CYS A 87 5.21 7.44 -4.97
C CYS A 87 5.39 6.31 -3.95
N PHE A 88 4.30 5.88 -3.32
CA PHE A 88 4.26 4.70 -2.46
C PHE A 88 3.91 3.47 -3.28
N SER A 89 4.86 2.52 -3.38
CA SER A 89 4.66 1.20 -3.96
C SER A 89 4.30 0.23 -2.85
N MET A 90 3.17 -0.45 -2.97
CA MET A 90 2.66 -1.31 -1.90
C MET A 90 2.11 -2.63 -2.42
N PHE A 91 2.28 -3.68 -1.62
CA PHE A 91 1.70 -4.99 -1.85
C PHE A 91 0.83 -5.38 -0.66
N LEU A 92 -0.47 -5.49 -0.89
CA LEU A 92 -1.47 -5.59 0.17
C LEU A 92 -2.36 -6.81 -0.02
N SER A 93 -2.93 -7.33 1.08
CA SER A 93 -4.03 -8.28 1.00
C SER A 93 -5.24 -7.64 0.33
N ALA A 94 -5.84 -8.36 -0.62
CA ALA A 94 -7.03 -7.94 -1.34
C ALA A 94 -7.91 -9.16 -1.61
N GLY A 95 -9.22 -9.05 -1.42
CA GLY A 95 -10.14 -10.18 -1.59
C GLY A 95 -11.24 -10.25 -0.54
N SER A 96 -12.04 -11.31 -0.58
CA SER A 96 -13.20 -11.47 0.32
C SER A 96 -12.81 -11.80 1.76
N LYS A 97 -11.68 -12.51 1.97
CA LYS A 97 -11.20 -12.90 3.30
C LYS A 97 -10.51 -11.75 4.04
N ALA A 98 -9.67 -11.00 3.34
CA ALA A 98 -8.95 -9.85 3.87
C ALA A 98 -8.74 -8.82 2.75
N ASN A 99 -8.95 -7.55 3.06
CA ASN A 99 -8.77 -6.46 2.10
C ASN A 99 -8.32 -5.19 2.80
N LEU A 100 -7.09 -4.76 2.52
CA LEU A 100 -6.55 -3.48 2.97
C LEU A 100 -6.59 -2.49 1.81
N LYS A 101 -7.23 -1.35 2.05
CA LYS A 101 -7.28 -0.26 1.08
C LYS A 101 -5.99 0.56 1.15
N PRO A 102 -5.40 0.94 0.01
CA PRO A 102 -4.18 1.77 -0.01
C PRO A 102 -4.38 3.09 0.75
N GLU A 103 -5.55 3.71 0.66
CA GLU A 103 -5.90 4.94 1.39
C GLU A 103 -5.79 4.77 2.90
N LEU A 104 -6.23 3.62 3.43
CA LEU A 104 -6.21 3.34 4.86
C LEU A 104 -4.76 3.16 5.35
N LEU A 105 -3.92 2.50 4.56
CA LEU A 105 -2.50 2.35 4.89
C LEU A 105 -1.79 3.69 4.92
N ILE A 106 -2.00 4.55 3.91
CA ILE A 106 -1.39 5.88 3.87
C ILE A 106 -1.88 6.74 5.04
N SER A 107 -3.18 6.70 5.36
CA SER A 107 -3.73 7.41 6.52
C SER A 107 -3.06 6.96 7.83
N ALA A 108 -2.95 5.64 8.04
CA ALA A 108 -2.31 5.08 9.22
C ALA A 108 -0.83 5.45 9.32
N PHE A 109 -0.11 5.44 8.20
CA PHE A 109 1.28 5.87 8.13
C PHE A 109 1.43 7.37 8.43
N SER A 110 0.57 8.21 7.85
CA SER A 110 0.51 9.65 8.08
C SER A 110 0.30 9.98 9.57
N GLU A 111 -0.65 9.31 10.22
CA GLU A 111 -0.95 9.49 11.65
C GLU A 111 0.21 8.97 12.53
N ALA A 112 0.76 7.81 12.20
CA ALA A 112 1.81 7.16 12.97
C ALA A 112 3.14 7.91 13.00
N GLU A 113 3.45 8.65 11.94
CA GLU A 113 4.69 9.42 11.79
C GLU A 113 4.44 10.94 11.91
N ASN A 114 3.20 11.35 12.24
CA ASN A 114 2.77 12.74 12.34
C ASN A 114 3.12 13.58 11.09
N LEU A 115 2.91 12.96 9.92
CA LEU A 115 3.15 13.56 8.62
C LEU A 115 1.84 14.04 8.02
N LYS A 116 1.92 15.06 7.16
CA LYS A 116 0.82 15.44 6.29
C LYS A 116 1.06 14.84 4.91
N ILE A 117 0.25 13.86 4.53
CA ILE A 117 0.34 13.17 3.25
C ILE A 117 -1.00 13.32 2.51
N ASP A 118 -0.98 14.04 1.39
CA ASP A 118 -2.14 14.25 0.54
C ASP A 118 -2.07 13.32 -0.68
N ILE A 119 -2.98 12.35 -0.78
CA ILE A 119 -3.02 11.41 -1.91
C ILE A 119 -3.51 12.14 -3.17
N VAL A 120 -2.71 12.06 -4.23
CA VAL A 120 -3.04 12.63 -5.55
C VAL A 120 -3.67 11.59 -6.46
N LYS A 121 -3.10 10.38 -6.51
CA LYS A 121 -3.55 9.33 -7.42
C LYS A 121 -3.25 7.95 -6.86
N ILE A 122 -4.16 7.02 -7.10
CA ILE A 122 -4.00 5.60 -6.76
C ILE A 122 -4.13 4.80 -8.04
N HIS A 123 -3.17 3.92 -8.30
CA HIS A 123 -3.21 3.00 -9.42
C HIS A 123 -2.94 1.58 -8.94
N ARG A 124 -3.89 0.67 -9.14
CA ARG A 124 -3.67 -0.75 -8.89
C ARG A 124 -2.90 -1.34 -10.07
N THR A 125 -1.69 -1.81 -9.82
CA THR A 125 -0.76 -2.30 -10.85
C THR A 125 -0.86 -3.81 -11.06
N GLY A 126 -1.44 -4.55 -10.12
CA GLY A 126 -1.51 -6.01 -10.19
C GLY A 126 -2.57 -6.60 -9.28
N LEU A 127 -3.02 -7.80 -9.65
CA LEU A 127 -3.91 -8.65 -8.88
C LEU A 127 -3.30 -10.04 -8.80
N PHE A 128 -3.43 -10.67 -7.64
CA PHE A 128 -2.84 -11.97 -7.36
C PHE A 128 -3.87 -12.87 -6.71
N ILE A 129 -3.77 -14.15 -7.04
CA ILE A 129 -4.55 -15.23 -6.43
C ILE A 129 -3.62 -16.18 -5.70
N ASP A 130 -4.13 -16.85 -4.68
CA ASP A 130 -3.45 -18.01 -4.09
C ASP A 130 -3.74 -19.24 -4.96
N PHE A 131 -2.70 -19.83 -5.51
CA PHE A 131 -2.76 -21.09 -6.23
C PHE A 131 -1.67 -22.03 -5.72
N GLY A 132 -2.07 -23.06 -4.96
CA GLY A 132 -1.14 -24.05 -4.41
C GLY A 132 -0.16 -23.46 -3.38
N GLY A 133 -0.56 -22.43 -2.62
CA GLY A 133 0.30 -21.78 -1.63
C GLY A 133 1.27 -20.74 -2.21
N LYS A 134 1.11 -20.38 -3.49
CA LYS A 134 1.89 -19.35 -4.17
C LYS A 134 0.98 -18.24 -4.69
N LEU A 135 1.43 -17.00 -4.52
CA LEU A 135 0.78 -15.85 -5.13
C LEU A 135 1.15 -15.79 -6.61
N THR A 136 0.15 -15.88 -7.48
CA THR A 136 0.34 -15.86 -8.93
C THR A 136 -0.64 -14.90 -9.60
N ASN A 137 -0.30 -14.45 -10.81
CA ASN A 137 -1.18 -13.63 -11.62
C ASN A 137 -2.37 -14.49 -12.10
N PRO A 138 -3.63 -14.05 -11.90
CA PRO A 138 -4.80 -14.82 -12.31
C PRO A 138 -4.88 -15.09 -13.82
N LEU A 139 -4.18 -14.30 -14.64
CA LEU A 139 -4.16 -14.45 -16.09
C LEU A 139 -2.96 -15.28 -16.60
N ASP A 140 -2.16 -15.84 -15.70
CA ASP A 140 -1.09 -16.75 -16.11
C ASP A 140 -1.69 -18.00 -16.78
N SER A 141 -1.11 -18.38 -17.91
CA SER A 141 -1.45 -19.56 -18.71
C SER A 141 -1.56 -20.84 -17.87
N ALA A 142 -0.68 -21.00 -16.87
CA ALA A 142 -0.70 -22.14 -15.96
C ALA A 142 -1.97 -22.17 -15.10
N VAL A 143 -2.48 -21.01 -14.68
CA VAL A 143 -3.71 -20.89 -13.89
C VAL A 143 -4.93 -21.16 -14.78
N LEU A 144 -4.98 -20.55 -15.97
CA LEU A 144 -6.10 -20.66 -16.91
C LEU A 144 -6.36 -22.08 -17.40
N SER A 145 -5.32 -22.93 -17.46
CA SER A 145 -5.45 -24.33 -17.88
C SER A 145 -6.20 -25.22 -16.88
N VAL A 146 -6.46 -24.74 -15.67
CA VAL A 146 -7.05 -25.50 -14.55
C VAL A 146 -8.41 -24.93 -14.10
N VAL A 147 -8.92 -23.88 -14.77
CA VAL A 147 -10.21 -23.22 -14.44
C VAL A 147 -11.30 -23.53 -15.45
#